data_AF-A0A924YJS0-F1
#
_entry.id   AF-A0A924YJS0-F1
#
_cell.length_a   1.000
_cell.length_b   1.000
_cell.length_c   1.000
_cell.angle_alpha   90.00
_cell.angle_beta   90.00
_cell.angle_gamma   90.00
#
_symmetry.space_group_name_H-M   'P 1'
#
loop_
_entity.id
_entity.type
_entity.pdbx_description
1 polymer ?
#
loop_
_entity_poly.entity_id
_entity_poly.type
_entity_poly.pdbx_seq_one_letter_code
_entity_poly.pdbx_strand_id
1 'polypeptide(L)'
;MLGILFSACSLTPAPPDPIYEIVTNTPQPQLAPDTPVPMLPQATIAPDSAAPLPTEIVTPGPTLATVPGAIGPYTFADNVDPLTGETVADPAALNRRPIVVKISNAPPIVRPQAGLNAADLVFEHYAEGGLTRFSAVFYSQAPERVGSIRSARLIDYELVPMYQALLAFSGASIGVEEFIYGSEFADRAYKGVLYGQPYYWRDESIEVPHNMFTSTAALWNLASEEGVNARP
;
A
#
# COMPACT_ATOMS: atom_id res chain seq x y z
N MET A 1 -2.18 41.90 43.45
CA MET A 1 -2.30 40.49 43.88
C MET A 1 -3.36 39.86 42.99
N LEU A 2 -2.94 39.31 41.84
CA LEU A 2 -3.82 38.81 40.78
C LEU A 2 -3.96 37.30 40.97
N GLY A 3 -5.12 36.84 41.43
CA GLY A 3 -5.41 35.44 41.69
C GLY A 3 -5.86 34.72 40.42
N ILE A 4 -5.14 33.66 40.05
CA ILE A 4 -5.51 32.72 38.98
C ILE A 4 -6.44 31.67 39.59
N LEU A 5 -7.68 31.59 39.09
CA LEU A 5 -8.63 30.51 39.41
C LEU A 5 -8.42 29.35 38.43
N PHE A 6 -7.95 28.21 38.93
CA PHE A 6 -7.99 26.94 38.20
C PHE A 6 -9.39 26.31 38.36
N SER A 7 -10.12 26.19 37.25
CA SER A 7 -11.34 25.38 37.18
C SER A 7 -10.93 23.93 36.89
N ALA A 8 -11.18 23.03 37.85
CA ALA A 8 -10.98 21.60 37.66
C ALA A 8 -12.18 21.02 36.91
N CYS A 9 -11.97 20.49 35.69
CA CYS A 9 -12.95 19.65 35.01
C CYS A 9 -13.08 18.33 35.79
N SER A 10 -14.27 18.06 36.33
CA SER A 10 -14.62 16.75 36.86
C SER A 10 -14.68 15.73 35.71
N LEU A 11 -13.71 14.82 35.68
CA LEU A 11 -13.74 13.65 34.82
C LEU A 11 -14.86 12.72 35.31
N THR A 12 -16.04 12.84 34.70
CA THR A 12 -17.04 11.78 34.74
C THR A 12 -16.57 10.69 33.78
N PRO A 13 -16.40 9.43 34.24
CA PRO A 13 -16.06 8.34 33.33
C PRO A 13 -17.20 8.15 32.33
N ALA A 14 -16.86 8.06 31.04
CA ALA A 14 -17.81 7.73 30.00
C ALA A 14 -18.45 6.36 30.29
N PRO A 15 -19.75 6.16 30.01
CA PRO A 15 -20.36 4.85 30.12
C PRO A 15 -19.63 3.85 29.21
N PRO A 16 -19.47 2.58 29.62
CA PRO A 16 -18.86 1.58 28.77
C PRO A 16 -19.67 1.39 27.48
N ASP A 17 -18.97 1.25 26.36
CA ASP A 17 -19.59 0.95 25.07
C ASP A 17 -20.45 -0.32 25.16
N PRO A 18 -21.60 -0.38 24.46
CA PRO A 18 -22.41 -1.59 24.42
C PRO A 18 -21.59 -2.73 23.80
N ILE A 19 -21.47 -3.84 24.53
CA ILE A 19 -20.87 -5.07 24.01
C ILE A 19 -21.83 -5.63 22.97
N TYR A 20 -21.44 -5.53 21.70
CA TYR A 20 -22.07 -6.29 20.63
C TYR A 20 -21.50 -7.72 20.67
N GLU A 21 -22.28 -8.69 21.13
CA GLU A 21 -21.97 -10.11 20.95
C GLU A 21 -22.03 -10.43 19.46
N ILE A 22 -20.87 -10.64 18.84
CA ILE A 22 -20.80 -11.20 17.50
C ILE A 22 -21.11 -12.69 17.64
N VAL A 23 -22.37 -13.06 17.40
CA VAL A 23 -22.77 -14.46 17.31
C VAL A 23 -22.10 -15.06 16.08
N THR A 24 -21.04 -15.83 16.30
CA THR A 24 -20.39 -16.64 15.27
C THR A 24 -20.73 -18.11 15.46
N ASN A 25 -20.97 -18.83 14.35
CA ASN A 25 -21.11 -20.29 14.35
C ASN A 25 -19.75 -21.01 14.26
N THR A 26 -18.63 -20.30 14.43
CA THR A 26 -17.30 -20.93 14.50
C THR A 26 -17.17 -21.71 15.81
N PRO A 27 -16.87 -23.02 15.78
CA PRO A 27 -16.58 -23.78 17.00
C PRO A 27 -15.41 -23.13 17.76
N GLN A 28 -15.63 -22.76 19.01
CA GLN A 28 -14.57 -22.25 19.87
C GLN A 28 -13.55 -23.39 20.10
N PRO A 29 -12.23 -23.14 19.99
CA PRO A 29 -11.24 -24.15 20.32
C PRO A 29 -11.38 -24.54 21.79
N GLN A 30 -11.72 -25.80 22.05
CA GLN A 30 -11.78 -26.32 23.41
C GLN A 30 -10.34 -26.50 23.91
N LEU A 31 -9.95 -25.68 24.88
CA LEU A 31 -8.64 -25.83 25.53
C LEU A 31 -8.58 -27.21 26.19
N ALA A 32 -7.60 -28.02 25.78
CA ALA A 32 -7.34 -29.32 26.39
C ALA A 32 -6.75 -29.12 27.81
N PRO A 33 -7.00 -30.05 28.76
CA PRO A 33 -6.39 -29.99 30.09
C PRO A 33 -4.86 -30.11 30.00
N ASP A 34 -4.16 -29.29 30.79
CA ASP A 34 -2.70 -29.36 30.94
C ASP A 34 -2.28 -30.75 31.42
N THR A 35 -1.72 -31.53 30.50
CA THR A 35 -1.08 -32.80 30.82
C THR A 35 0.40 -32.52 31.09
N PRO A 36 1.01 -33.01 32.18
CA PRO A 36 2.44 -32.83 32.41
C PRO A 36 3.23 -33.49 31.26
N VAL A 37 3.99 -32.69 30.52
CA VAL A 37 4.88 -33.21 29.48
C VAL A 37 6.06 -33.90 30.16
N PRO A 38 6.40 -35.16 29.84
CA PRO A 38 7.59 -35.79 30.39
C PRO A 38 8.83 -35.06 29.89
N MET A 39 9.75 -34.75 30.80
CA MET A 39 11.04 -34.16 30.46
C MET A 39 11.83 -35.14 29.60
N LEU A 40 12.13 -34.74 28.36
CA LEU A 40 12.98 -35.51 27.45
C LEU A 40 14.40 -35.66 28.03
N PRO A 41 15.07 -36.82 27.87
CA PRO A 41 16.44 -36.99 28.31
C PRO A 41 17.36 -36.03 27.54
N GLN A 42 18.23 -35.35 28.29
CA GLN A 42 19.20 -34.41 27.75
C GLN A 42 20.28 -35.18 26.98
N ALA A 43 20.40 -34.89 25.68
CA ALA A 43 21.40 -35.51 24.82
C ALA A 43 22.83 -35.07 25.23
N THR A 44 23.70 -36.05 25.49
CA THR A 44 25.14 -35.82 25.63
C THR A 44 25.74 -35.56 24.25
N ILE A 45 26.45 -34.44 24.07
CA ILE A 45 27.07 -34.08 22.80
C ILE A 45 28.37 -34.88 22.65
N ALA A 46 28.43 -35.78 21.67
CA ALA A 46 29.67 -36.45 21.26
C ALA A 46 30.50 -35.51 20.36
N PRO A 47 31.84 -35.56 20.38
CA PRO A 47 32.65 -34.74 19.50
C PRO A 47 32.45 -35.12 18.02
N ASP A 48 32.37 -34.07 17.22
CA ASP A 48 31.99 -33.99 15.82
C ASP A 48 32.91 -34.86 14.93
N SER A 49 32.34 -35.86 14.25
CA SER A 49 32.98 -36.54 13.13
C SER A 49 32.59 -35.79 11.87
N ALA A 50 33.58 -35.15 11.22
CA ALA A 50 33.37 -34.31 10.04
C ALA A 50 32.63 -35.07 8.92
N ALA A 51 31.32 -34.85 8.83
CA ALA A 51 30.51 -35.29 7.70
C ALA A 51 30.77 -34.35 6.50
N PRO A 52 30.87 -34.87 5.27
CA PRO A 52 31.02 -34.02 4.10
C PRO A 52 29.76 -33.17 3.90
N LEU A 53 29.97 -31.88 3.60
CA LEU A 53 28.92 -30.90 3.33
C LEU A 53 28.04 -31.36 2.15
N PRO A 54 26.70 -31.18 2.19
CA PRO A 54 25.84 -31.50 1.06
C PRO A 54 26.27 -30.70 -0.18
N THR A 55 26.44 -31.40 -1.31
CA THR A 55 26.64 -30.74 -2.60
C THR A 55 25.30 -30.19 -3.08
N GLU A 56 25.17 -28.88 -3.26
CA GLU A 56 23.98 -28.28 -3.84
C GLU A 56 23.80 -28.78 -5.28
N ILE A 57 22.74 -29.56 -5.52
CA ILE A 57 22.33 -29.94 -6.87
C ILE A 57 21.53 -28.76 -7.42
N VAL A 58 22.14 -27.96 -8.30
CA VAL A 58 21.44 -26.91 -9.04
C VAL A 58 20.46 -27.58 -9.99
N THR A 59 19.19 -27.63 -9.60
CA THR A 59 18.11 -28.04 -10.50
C THR A 59 17.91 -26.91 -11.51
N PRO A 60 18.00 -27.15 -12.83
CA PRO A 60 17.70 -26.11 -13.81
C PRO A 60 16.26 -25.64 -13.59
N GLY A 61 16.10 -24.33 -13.35
CA GLY A 61 14.77 -23.72 -13.27
C GLY A 61 13.99 -23.92 -14.58
N PRO A 62 12.66 -23.77 -14.57
CA PRO A 62 11.87 -23.82 -15.79
C PRO A 62 12.43 -22.83 -16.81
N THR A 63 12.86 -23.34 -17.97
CA THR A 63 13.24 -22.49 -19.10
C THR A 63 11.96 -21.95 -19.71
N LEU A 64 11.73 -20.65 -19.63
CA LEU A 64 10.59 -20.01 -20.27
C LEU A 64 10.70 -20.22 -21.79
N ALA A 65 9.67 -20.79 -22.40
CA ALA A 65 9.59 -20.91 -23.84
C ALA A 65 9.26 -19.54 -24.45
N THR A 66 10.18 -18.97 -25.22
CA THR A 66 9.91 -17.75 -25.99
C THR A 66 8.91 -18.07 -27.10
N VAL A 67 7.70 -17.53 -27.01
CA VAL A 67 6.68 -17.66 -28.07
C VAL A 67 6.98 -16.60 -29.14
N PRO A 68 7.22 -16.98 -30.42
CA PRO A 68 7.44 -16.01 -31.49
C PRO A 68 6.24 -15.04 -31.60
N GLY A 69 6.52 -13.74 -31.46
CA GLY A 69 5.49 -12.69 -31.46
C GLY A 69 4.89 -12.36 -30.09
N ALA A 70 5.32 -13.02 -29.01
CA ALA A 70 4.96 -12.59 -27.66
C ALA A 70 5.66 -11.27 -27.31
N ILE A 71 4.87 -10.32 -26.83
CA ILE A 71 5.34 -9.05 -26.26
C ILE A 71 5.54 -9.29 -24.75
N GLY A 72 6.72 -8.92 -24.22
CA GLY A 72 7.07 -9.16 -22.82
C GLY A 72 7.54 -10.59 -22.49
N PRO A 73 7.85 -10.87 -21.21
CA PRO A 73 7.94 -9.90 -20.11
C PRO A 73 9.24 -9.09 -20.13
N TYR A 74 10.19 -9.40 -21.02
CA TYR A 74 11.52 -8.80 -21.02
C TYR A 74 11.69 -7.65 -22.02
N THR A 75 10.88 -7.62 -23.07
CA THR A 75 11.00 -6.63 -24.15
C THR A 75 9.62 -6.19 -24.61
N PHE A 76 9.38 -4.89 -24.58
CA PHE A 76 8.18 -4.23 -25.07
C PHE A 76 8.58 -3.20 -26.14
N ALA A 77 7.69 -2.95 -27.11
CA ALA A 77 7.89 -1.83 -28.03
C ALA A 77 7.73 -0.51 -27.27
N ASP A 78 8.33 0.58 -27.77
CA ASP A 78 8.35 1.88 -27.08
C ASP A 78 6.94 2.45 -26.80
N ASN A 79 5.97 2.09 -27.63
CA ASN A 79 4.58 2.51 -27.51
C ASN A 79 3.68 1.46 -26.83
N VAL A 80 4.24 0.45 -26.16
CA VAL A 80 3.47 -0.56 -25.42
C VAL A 80 3.71 -0.38 -23.93
N ASP A 81 2.61 -0.25 -23.18
CA ASP A 81 2.67 -0.20 -21.73
C ASP A 81 3.03 -1.59 -21.17
N PRO A 82 4.16 -1.75 -20.47
CA PRO A 82 4.57 -3.04 -19.92
C PRO A 82 3.64 -3.58 -18.82
N LEU A 83 2.80 -2.74 -18.21
CA LEU A 83 1.85 -3.15 -17.16
C LEU A 83 0.60 -3.82 -17.71
N THR A 84 0.19 -3.42 -18.92
CA THR A 84 -1.09 -3.85 -19.53
C THR A 84 -0.90 -4.65 -20.82
N GLY A 85 0.23 -4.47 -21.51
CA GLY A 85 0.47 -5.01 -22.84
C GLY A 85 -0.23 -4.24 -23.97
N GLU A 86 -0.92 -3.15 -23.65
CA GLU A 86 -1.69 -2.34 -24.60
C GLU A 86 -0.83 -1.25 -25.23
N THR A 87 -1.18 -0.83 -26.45
CA THR A 87 -0.50 0.29 -27.11
C THR A 87 -0.99 1.64 -26.59
N VAL A 88 -0.08 2.55 -26.29
CA VAL A 88 -0.39 3.96 -25.98
C VAL A 88 -0.31 4.83 -27.24
N ALA A 89 -1.18 5.84 -27.31
CA ALA A 89 -1.18 6.80 -28.41
C ALA A 89 0.06 7.71 -28.40
N ASP A 90 0.51 8.10 -27.21
CA ASP A 90 1.72 8.90 -27.01
C ASP A 90 2.76 8.10 -26.21
N PRO A 91 3.84 7.61 -26.83
CA PRO A 91 4.92 6.91 -26.15
C PRO A 91 5.60 7.74 -25.05
N ALA A 92 5.54 9.07 -25.13
CA ALA A 92 6.11 9.93 -24.09
C ALA A 92 5.38 9.77 -22.74
N ALA A 93 4.12 9.30 -22.74
CA ALA A 93 3.38 8.97 -21.51
C ALA A 93 4.03 7.83 -20.71
N LEU A 94 4.88 7.01 -21.35
CA LEU A 94 5.64 5.93 -20.68
C LEU A 94 7.04 6.37 -20.25
N ASN A 95 7.48 7.60 -20.58
CA ASN A 95 8.78 8.13 -20.18
C ASN A 95 8.72 8.84 -18.81
N ARG A 96 8.15 8.15 -17.81
CA ARG A 96 7.94 8.63 -16.43
C ARG A 96 7.82 7.44 -15.47
N ARG A 97 7.81 7.67 -14.16
CA ARG A 97 7.47 6.63 -13.17
C ARG A 97 5.97 6.35 -13.20
N PRO A 98 5.52 5.11 -12.98
CA PRO A 98 4.14 4.86 -12.54
C PRO A 98 3.85 5.58 -11.22
N ILE A 99 2.59 5.75 -10.85
CA ILE A 99 2.18 6.26 -9.53
C ILE A 99 1.17 5.31 -8.88
N VAL A 100 1.47 4.89 -7.66
CA VAL A 100 0.54 4.15 -6.79
C VAL A 100 -0.28 5.16 -6.00
N VAL A 101 -1.59 5.15 -6.18
CA VAL A 101 -2.52 6.03 -5.49
C VAL A 101 -3.42 5.23 -4.55
N LYS A 102 -3.49 5.66 -3.29
CA LYS A 102 -4.40 5.07 -2.29
C LYS A 102 -5.80 5.60 -2.46
N ILE A 103 -6.75 4.74 -2.81
CA ILE A 103 -8.14 5.13 -3.08
C ILE A 103 -9.11 4.38 -2.17
N SER A 104 -10.01 5.09 -1.50
CA SER A 104 -11.03 4.49 -0.63
C SER A 104 -11.97 3.55 -1.38
N ASN A 105 -12.33 2.42 -0.76
CA ASN A 105 -13.43 1.57 -1.22
C ASN A 105 -14.62 1.53 -0.24
N ALA A 106 -14.49 2.15 0.93
CA ALA A 106 -15.52 2.20 1.97
C ALA A 106 -15.50 3.55 2.72
N PRO A 107 -16.63 3.97 3.33
CA PRO A 107 -17.97 3.36 3.25
C PRO A 107 -18.64 3.62 1.89
N PRO A 108 -19.87 3.12 1.61
CA PRO A 108 -20.49 3.23 0.27
C PRO A 108 -20.55 4.64 -0.34
N ILE A 109 -20.53 5.70 0.47
CA ILE A 109 -20.52 7.10 0.02
C ILE A 109 -19.31 7.47 -0.86
N VAL A 110 -18.19 6.72 -0.76
CA VAL A 110 -17.00 6.98 -1.58
C VAL A 110 -17.13 6.45 -3.01
N ARG A 111 -18.27 5.81 -3.33
CA ARG A 111 -18.54 5.22 -4.63
C ARG A 111 -19.49 6.12 -5.44
N PRO A 112 -19.26 6.27 -6.75
CA PRO A 112 -18.12 5.75 -7.50
C PRO A 112 -16.80 6.48 -7.19
N GLN A 113 -15.69 5.77 -7.28
CA GLN A 113 -14.35 6.35 -7.13
C GLN A 113 -14.02 7.27 -8.32
N ALA A 114 -13.34 8.38 -8.05
CA ALA A 114 -12.83 9.25 -9.10
C ALA A 114 -11.55 8.69 -9.70
N GLY A 115 -11.48 8.63 -11.03
CA GLY A 115 -10.28 8.29 -11.79
C GLY A 115 -9.88 6.81 -11.81
N LEU A 116 -10.55 5.94 -11.03
CA LEU A 116 -10.16 4.53 -10.92
C LEU A 116 -10.20 3.77 -12.26
N ASN A 117 -11.09 4.18 -13.18
CA ASN A 117 -11.21 3.61 -14.52
C ASN A 117 -10.03 3.91 -15.46
N ALA A 118 -9.14 4.82 -15.07
CA ALA A 118 -7.92 5.15 -15.81
C ALA A 118 -6.66 4.44 -15.23
N ALA A 119 -6.82 3.60 -14.21
CA ALA A 119 -5.71 2.85 -13.64
C ALA A 119 -5.34 1.65 -14.52
N ASP A 120 -4.04 1.41 -14.67
CA ASP A 120 -3.49 0.28 -15.41
C ASP A 120 -3.57 -1.01 -14.58
N LEU A 121 -3.35 -0.90 -13.26
CA LEU A 121 -3.51 -2.00 -12.31
C LEU A 121 -4.27 -1.51 -11.08
N VAL A 122 -5.11 -2.37 -10.50
CA VAL A 122 -5.82 -2.08 -9.23
C VAL A 122 -5.68 -3.26 -8.29
N PHE A 123 -5.09 -3.01 -7.12
CA PHE A 123 -5.01 -3.96 -6.02
C PHE A 123 -6.06 -3.62 -4.98
N GLU A 124 -7.00 -4.53 -4.73
CA GLU A 124 -7.84 -4.46 -3.54
C GLU A 124 -7.19 -5.23 -2.40
N HIS A 125 -7.11 -4.59 -1.23
CA HIS A 125 -6.56 -5.23 -0.05
C HIS A 125 -7.29 -4.76 1.21
N TYR A 126 -7.15 -5.54 2.28
CA TYR A 126 -7.64 -5.15 3.59
C TYR A 126 -6.95 -3.88 4.08
N ALA A 127 -7.74 -2.99 4.65
CA ALA A 127 -7.27 -1.78 5.32
C ALA A 127 -7.42 -1.95 6.83
N GLU A 128 -8.54 -1.51 7.42
CA GLU A 128 -8.84 -1.65 8.85
C GLU A 128 -10.32 -1.99 9.07
N GLY A 129 -10.64 -2.60 10.22
CA GLY A 129 -12.03 -2.78 10.66
C GLY A 129 -12.90 -3.59 9.69
N GLY A 130 -12.29 -4.54 8.96
CA GLY A 130 -12.99 -5.34 7.95
C GLY A 130 -13.27 -4.62 6.63
N LEU A 131 -12.78 -3.40 6.46
CA LEU A 131 -12.92 -2.61 5.24
C LEU A 131 -11.74 -2.81 4.30
N THR A 132 -11.99 -2.64 3.00
CA THR A 132 -10.96 -2.68 1.95
C THR A 132 -10.62 -1.31 1.40
N ARG A 133 -9.48 -1.23 0.72
CA ARG A 133 -8.98 -0.06 0.01
C ARG A 133 -8.26 -0.50 -1.26
N PHE A 134 -8.16 0.42 -2.21
CA PHE A 134 -7.39 0.19 -3.43
C PHE A 134 -6.00 0.83 -3.35
N SER A 135 -5.02 0.13 -3.92
CA SER A 135 -3.80 0.71 -4.49
C SER A 135 -3.93 0.66 -5.99
N ALA A 136 -4.17 1.81 -6.62
CA ALA A 136 -4.31 1.91 -8.07
C ALA A 136 -2.98 2.41 -8.67
N VAL A 137 -2.44 1.68 -9.64
CA VAL A 137 -1.24 2.04 -10.38
C VAL A 137 -1.66 2.76 -11.66
N PHE A 138 -1.18 3.99 -11.84
CA PHE A 138 -1.36 4.76 -13.06
C PHE A 138 -0.02 4.95 -13.74
N TYR A 139 0.02 4.73 -15.05
CA TYR A 139 1.19 4.89 -15.88
C TYR A 139 0.82 5.43 -17.27
N SER A 140 -0.10 4.76 -17.97
CA SER A 140 -0.50 5.12 -19.34
C SER A 140 -1.40 6.36 -19.39
N GLN A 141 -2.23 6.57 -18.38
CA GLN A 141 -3.25 7.63 -18.35
C GLN A 141 -3.04 8.62 -17.19
N ALA A 142 -3.47 9.86 -17.40
CA ALA A 142 -3.29 10.97 -16.45
C ALA A 142 -4.61 11.60 -16.01
N PRO A 143 -5.42 10.93 -15.16
CA PRO A 143 -6.66 11.50 -14.66
C PRO A 143 -6.42 12.78 -13.82
N GLU A 144 -7.21 13.81 -14.10
CA GLU A 144 -7.14 15.09 -13.37
C GLU A 144 -7.68 15.01 -11.94
N ARG A 145 -8.56 14.04 -11.64
CA ARG A 145 -9.16 13.84 -10.32
C ARG A 145 -9.16 12.37 -9.95
N VAL A 146 -8.39 12.02 -8.93
CA VAL A 146 -8.31 10.67 -8.36
C VAL A 146 -8.63 10.72 -6.88
N GLY A 147 -9.47 9.79 -6.42
CA GLY A 147 -9.80 9.65 -5.00
C GLY A 147 -11.16 8.99 -4.74
N SER A 148 -11.65 8.99 -3.51
CA SER A 148 -11.09 9.67 -2.33
C SER A 148 -9.72 9.12 -1.90
N ILE A 149 -8.74 9.99 -1.69
CA ILE A 149 -7.39 9.63 -1.22
C ILE A 149 -7.43 9.23 0.24
N ARG A 150 -6.81 8.11 0.55
CA ARG A 150 -6.78 7.54 1.90
C ARG A 150 -5.39 7.09 2.31
N SER A 151 -5.33 6.53 3.51
CA SER A 151 -4.07 6.17 4.12
C SER A 151 -3.37 5.01 3.43
N ALA A 152 -2.04 5.08 3.41
CA ALA A 152 -1.17 3.98 3.03
C ALA A 152 -1.22 2.84 4.06
N ARG A 153 -0.87 1.64 3.62
CA ARG A 153 -0.80 0.39 4.38
C ARG A 153 0.53 -0.30 4.06
N LEU A 154 0.88 -1.32 4.84
CA LEU A 154 2.16 -2.02 4.69
C LEU A 154 2.39 -2.58 3.28
N ILE A 155 1.33 -2.98 2.57
CA ILE A 155 1.42 -3.42 1.17
C ILE A 155 2.08 -2.38 0.25
N ASP A 156 1.95 -1.09 0.54
CA ASP A 156 2.52 -0.03 -0.28
C ASP A 156 4.04 0.03 -0.15
N TYR A 157 4.61 -0.50 0.94
CA TYR A 157 6.05 -0.70 1.08
C TYR A 157 6.60 -1.70 0.06
N GLU A 158 5.77 -2.62 -0.42
CA GLU A 158 6.14 -3.62 -1.43
C GLU A 158 5.77 -3.14 -2.85
N LEU A 159 4.56 -2.61 -3.04
CA LEU A 159 4.09 -2.20 -4.37
C LEU A 159 4.95 -1.08 -4.97
N VAL A 160 5.39 -0.13 -4.15
CA VAL A 160 6.11 1.06 -4.62
C VAL A 160 7.50 0.71 -5.17
N PRO A 161 8.32 -0.14 -4.51
CA PRO A 161 9.53 -0.71 -5.11
C PRO A 161 9.28 -1.62 -6.30
N MET A 162 8.29 -2.52 -6.25
CA MET A 162 8.02 -3.47 -7.35
C MET A 162 7.75 -2.78 -8.69
N TYR A 163 7.07 -1.63 -8.67
CA TYR A 163 6.79 -0.83 -9.87
C TYR A 163 7.69 0.39 -10.03
N GLN A 164 8.68 0.58 -9.14
CA GLN A 164 9.50 1.78 -9.04
C GLN A 164 8.68 3.08 -9.17
N ALA A 165 7.51 3.11 -8.52
CA ALA A 165 6.46 4.10 -8.69
C ALA A 165 6.52 5.29 -7.71
N LEU A 166 5.86 6.41 -7.99
CA LEU A 166 5.56 7.42 -6.97
C LEU A 166 4.47 6.87 -6.00
N LEU A 167 4.37 7.39 -4.79
CA LEU A 167 3.29 7.04 -3.84
C LEU A 167 2.43 8.27 -3.51
N ALA A 168 1.12 8.18 -3.71
CA ALA A 168 0.14 9.20 -3.35
C ALA A 168 -0.84 8.68 -2.30
N PHE A 169 -0.89 9.33 -1.14
CA PHE A 169 -1.65 8.88 0.03
C PHE A 169 -1.97 10.03 0.98
N SER A 170 -2.94 9.88 1.89
CA SER A 170 -3.35 10.96 2.80
C SER A 170 -2.76 10.88 4.22
N GLY A 171 -1.91 9.89 4.51
CA GLY A 171 -1.32 9.61 5.82
C GLY A 171 -1.18 8.10 6.09
N ALA A 172 -0.57 7.68 7.18
CA ALA A 172 -0.56 6.26 7.56
C ALA A 172 -0.59 6.09 9.08
N SER A 173 -0.71 4.84 9.55
CA SER A 173 -0.40 4.54 10.96
C SER A 173 1.09 4.76 11.20
N ILE A 174 1.50 5.16 12.41
CA ILE A 174 2.89 5.54 12.74
C ILE A 174 3.90 4.50 12.23
N GLY A 175 3.73 3.22 12.52
CA GLY A 175 4.66 2.18 12.04
C GLY A 175 4.73 2.06 10.50
N VAL A 176 3.64 2.33 9.79
CA VAL A 176 3.65 2.34 8.31
C VAL A 176 4.33 3.59 7.79
N GLU A 177 4.17 4.75 8.45
CA GLU A 177 4.94 5.95 8.10
C GLU A 177 6.43 5.72 8.33
N GLU A 178 6.83 5.06 9.42
CA GLU A 178 8.23 4.68 9.67
C GLU A 178 8.79 3.79 8.55
N PHE A 179 8.06 2.77 8.09
CA PHE A 179 8.48 1.96 6.94
C PHE A 179 8.61 2.79 5.65
N ILE A 180 7.63 3.64 5.35
CA ILE A 180 7.65 4.47 4.13
C ILE A 180 8.82 5.45 4.15
N TYR A 181 9.00 6.21 5.24
CA TYR A 181 10.04 7.24 5.33
C TYR A 181 11.43 6.68 5.62
N GLY A 182 11.54 5.43 6.08
CA GLY A 182 12.79 4.69 6.19
C GLY A 182 13.18 3.92 4.91
N SER A 183 12.36 3.96 3.87
CA SER A 183 12.59 3.23 2.61
C SER A 183 13.48 4.00 1.63
N GLU A 184 13.95 3.31 0.59
CA GLU A 184 14.63 3.93 -0.56
C GLU A 184 13.73 4.85 -1.41
N PHE A 185 12.42 4.84 -1.17
CA PHE A 185 11.44 5.60 -1.94
C PHE A 185 10.83 6.78 -1.17
N ALA A 186 11.39 7.10 -0.01
CA ALA A 186 10.87 8.15 0.86
C ALA A 186 10.72 9.52 0.16
N ASP A 187 11.63 9.83 -0.76
CA ASP A 187 11.64 11.05 -1.58
C ASP A 187 10.55 11.10 -2.64
N ARG A 188 9.98 9.95 -3.03
CA ARG A 188 8.87 9.83 -3.99
C ARG A 188 7.51 9.51 -3.33
N ALA A 189 7.39 9.77 -2.02
CA ALA A 189 6.17 9.54 -1.24
C ALA A 189 5.42 10.85 -0.89
N TYR A 190 4.40 11.18 -1.69
CA TYR A 190 3.61 12.40 -1.58
C TYR A 190 2.40 12.22 -0.64
N LYS A 191 2.54 12.69 0.60
CA LYS A 191 1.50 12.65 1.63
C LYS A 191 0.59 13.88 1.55
N GLY A 192 -0.66 13.71 1.13
CA GLY A 192 -1.62 14.78 0.82
C GLY A 192 -1.98 15.74 1.97
N VAL A 193 -1.68 15.43 3.23
CA VAL A 193 -1.80 16.43 4.32
C VAL A 193 -0.64 17.43 4.36
N LEU A 194 0.42 17.20 3.58
CA LEU A 194 1.59 18.08 3.46
C LEU A 194 1.57 18.93 2.19
N TYR A 195 0.69 18.61 1.24
CA TYR A 195 0.60 19.28 -0.07
C TYR A 195 -0.79 19.88 -0.27
N GLY A 196 -0.84 21.04 -0.93
CA GLY A 196 -2.09 21.71 -1.32
C GLY A 196 -2.31 21.67 -2.83
N GLN A 197 -3.20 22.53 -3.33
CA GLN A 197 -3.41 22.68 -4.77
C GLN A 197 -2.10 23.12 -5.47
N PRO A 198 -1.80 22.60 -6.67
CA PRO A 198 -2.64 21.74 -7.52
C PRO A 198 -2.53 20.23 -7.21
N TYR A 199 -1.69 19.82 -6.27
CA TYR A 199 -1.37 18.41 -6.00
C TYR A 199 -2.48 17.68 -5.26
N TYR A 200 -3.01 18.31 -4.21
CA TYR A 200 -4.09 17.76 -3.39
C TYR A 200 -5.10 18.83 -3.05
N TRP A 201 -6.37 18.45 -2.95
CA TRP A 201 -7.43 19.35 -2.50
C TRP A 201 -8.55 18.59 -1.81
N ARG A 202 -9.42 19.34 -1.14
CA ARG A 202 -10.67 18.83 -0.57
C ARG A 202 -11.87 19.31 -1.35
N ASP A 203 -12.81 18.41 -1.57
CA ASP A 203 -14.14 18.71 -2.07
C ASP A 203 -15.08 18.93 -0.87
N GLU A 204 -15.29 20.18 -0.47
CA GLU A 204 -16.04 20.50 0.76
C GLU A 204 -17.53 20.10 0.69
N SER A 205 -18.03 19.66 -0.47
CA SER A 205 -19.36 19.06 -0.58
C SER A 205 -19.45 17.61 -0.08
N ILE A 206 -18.30 16.97 0.16
CA ILE A 206 -18.18 15.58 0.61
C ILE A 206 -17.72 15.57 2.08
N GLU A 207 -18.29 14.65 2.85
CA GLU A 207 -17.98 14.51 4.28
C GLU A 207 -16.51 14.14 4.53
N VAL A 208 -15.90 14.71 5.57
CA VAL A 208 -14.59 14.28 6.07
C VAL A 208 -14.72 12.89 6.72
N PRO A 209 -13.84 11.92 6.41
CA PRO A 209 -12.55 12.09 5.75
C PRO A 209 -12.52 11.57 4.31
N HIS A 210 -13.66 11.62 3.60
CA HIS A 210 -13.85 11.07 2.26
C HIS A 210 -13.66 12.10 1.13
N ASN A 211 -13.24 13.30 1.46
CA ASN A 211 -13.25 14.41 0.53
C ASN A 211 -11.89 14.82 -0.05
N MET A 212 -10.81 14.07 0.18
CA MET A 212 -9.49 14.40 -0.38
C MET A 212 -9.30 13.81 -1.78
N PHE A 213 -8.78 14.60 -2.70
CA PHE A 213 -8.50 14.20 -4.10
C PHE A 213 -7.10 14.67 -4.53
N THR A 214 -6.59 14.07 -5.59
CA THR A 214 -5.30 14.42 -6.21
C THR A 214 -5.38 14.40 -7.74
N SER A 215 -4.36 14.95 -8.41
CA SER A 215 -4.16 14.88 -9.85
C SER A 215 -2.84 14.16 -10.14
N THR A 216 -2.89 13.08 -10.92
CA THR A 216 -1.66 12.34 -11.26
C THR A 216 -0.74 13.19 -12.14
N ALA A 217 -1.29 13.98 -13.05
CA ALA A 217 -0.55 14.95 -13.86
C ALA A 217 0.23 15.96 -12.99
N ALA A 218 -0.41 16.51 -11.96
CA ALA A 218 0.24 17.46 -11.06
C ALA A 218 1.38 16.80 -10.26
N LEU A 219 1.17 15.58 -9.78
CA LEU A 219 2.21 14.84 -9.04
C LEU A 219 3.39 14.41 -9.93
N TRP A 220 3.15 14.04 -11.19
CA TRP A 220 4.24 13.78 -12.12
C TRP A 220 5.06 15.03 -12.44
N ASN A 221 4.41 16.18 -12.58
CA ASN A 221 5.12 17.44 -12.78
C ASN A 221 6.00 17.78 -11.57
N LEU A 222 5.46 17.64 -10.35
CA LEU A 222 6.23 17.81 -9.12
C LEU A 222 7.42 16.87 -9.06
N ALA A 223 7.22 15.58 -9.35
CA ALA A 223 8.28 14.60 -9.38
C ALA A 223 9.35 14.90 -10.46
N SER A 224 8.96 15.50 -11.59
CA SER A 224 9.91 15.96 -12.60
C SER A 224 10.73 17.15 -12.12
N GLU A 225 10.11 18.11 -11.42
CA GLU A 225 10.78 19.27 -10.81
C GLU A 225 11.77 18.85 -9.71
N GLU A 226 11.40 17.84 -8.92
CA GLU A 226 12.24 17.24 -7.87
C GLU A 226 13.31 16.29 -8.44
N GLY A 227 13.27 15.99 -9.74
CA GLY A 227 14.25 15.12 -10.41
C GLY A 227 14.08 13.63 -10.12
N VAL A 228 12.93 13.21 -9.57
CA VAL A 228 12.64 11.80 -9.20
C VAL A 228 11.75 11.08 -10.21
N ASN A 229 11.25 11.75 -11.26
CA ASN A 229 10.36 11.18 -12.27
C ASN A 229 11.11 10.52 -13.46
N ALA A 230 11.77 9.38 -13.22
CA ALA A 230 12.48 8.62 -14.27
C ALA A 230 11.69 7.39 -14.74
N ARG A 231 11.79 7.01 -16.01
CA ARG A 231 11.27 5.72 -16.48
C ARG A 231 11.92 4.56 -15.69
N PRO A 232 11.14 3.58 -15.18
CA PRO A 232 11.67 2.36 -14.56
C PRO A 232 12.60 1.57 -15.48
#